data_AF-A0A1B9IAT9-F1
#
_entry.id   AF-A0A1B9IAT9-F1
#
_cell.length_a   1.000
_cell.length_b   1.000
_cell.length_c   1.000
_cell.angle_alpha   90.00
_cell.angle_beta   90.00
_cell.angle_gamma   90.00
#
_symmetry.space_group_name_H-M   'P 1'
#
loop_
_entity.id
_entity.type
_entity.pdbx_description
1 polymer ?
#
loop_
_entity_poly.entity_id
_entity_poly.type
_entity_poly.pdbx_seq_one_letter_code
_entity_poly.pdbx_strand_id
1 'polypeptide(L)'
;MSEPASTGTTTSIGTLSTSPRGRCKKGLRPLWQTRRQLQHEYDRMGTISEITKSGYEETRAALRDLIKTNRKTTKLGRQRTELLKEIAKSENTPFPSTKRNFIQLRKADGVSRSGRPTKTSEITKLWDESNASKRKHWSSEKWSELQQTFRTEREKALSTNKTLREDIEILESMARTSHSMTNSDPRSKSGSSSPERDEQGERWLGRLRDLRLTKRARWGAKQSKASDSDTPSIGTASSRSSSDKETLPEGRSSLSV
;
A
#
# COMPACT_ATOMS: atom_id res chain seq x y z
N MET A 1 -78.35 -8.46 -26.52
CA MET A 1 -77.90 -8.02 -27.86
C MET A 1 -77.22 -6.68 -27.68
N SER A 2 -76.02 -6.56 -28.24
CA SER A 2 -75.29 -5.32 -28.60
C SER A 2 -74.86 -4.35 -27.49
N GLU A 3 -73.57 -4.45 -27.14
CA GLU A 3 -72.66 -3.31 -26.92
C GLU A 3 -72.70 -2.31 -28.12
N PRO A 4 -72.33 -1.00 -27.99
CA PRO A 4 -70.94 -0.64 -27.65
C PRO A 4 -70.64 0.74 -27.01
N ALA A 5 -69.35 0.83 -26.64
CA ALA A 5 -68.46 2.01 -26.66
C ALA A 5 -68.56 3.03 -25.50
N SER A 6 -67.48 3.14 -24.72
CA SER A 6 -66.42 4.11 -25.05
C SER A 6 -65.25 3.99 -24.08
N THR A 7 -64.07 3.72 -24.66
CA THR A 7 -62.77 3.57 -24.03
C THR A 7 -62.11 4.92 -23.80
N GLY A 8 -62.09 5.39 -22.55
CA GLY A 8 -61.27 6.53 -22.12
C GLY A 8 -59.93 6.04 -21.54
N THR A 9 -58.93 5.82 -22.40
CA THR A 9 -57.55 5.53 -21.97
C THR A 9 -56.89 6.85 -21.53
N THR A 10 -56.77 7.06 -20.22
CA THR A 10 -56.01 8.19 -19.66
C THR A 10 -54.55 7.77 -19.52
N THR A 11 -53.70 8.28 -20.41
CA THR A 11 -52.25 8.13 -20.35
C THR A 11 -51.69 8.96 -19.18
N SER A 12 -51.44 8.29 -18.05
CA SER A 12 -50.68 8.85 -16.93
C SER A 12 -49.21 9.00 -17.35
N ILE A 13 -48.80 10.24 -17.60
CA ILE A 13 -47.42 10.66 -17.83
C ILE A 13 -46.57 10.26 -16.62
N GLY A 14 -45.63 9.35 -16.86
CA GLY A 14 -44.68 8.90 -15.85
C GLY A 14 -43.84 10.06 -15.33
N THR A 15 -44.01 10.41 -14.06
CA THR A 15 -43.00 11.13 -13.30
C THR A 15 -41.73 10.28 -13.27
N LEU A 16 -40.74 10.71 -14.06
CA LEU A 16 -39.35 10.27 -13.98
C LEU A 16 -38.84 10.52 -12.56
N SER A 17 -39.01 9.50 -11.72
CA SER A 17 -38.33 9.37 -10.44
C SER A 17 -36.84 9.28 -10.75
N THR A 18 -36.16 10.42 -10.64
CA THR A 18 -34.71 10.49 -10.63
C THR A 18 -34.21 9.63 -9.49
N SER A 19 -33.76 8.42 -9.83
CA SER A 19 -33.14 7.47 -8.92
C SER A 19 -32.05 8.18 -8.10
N PRO A 20 -32.15 8.20 -6.76
CA PRO A 20 -31.10 8.74 -5.93
C PRO A 20 -29.86 7.86 -6.09
N ARG A 21 -28.81 8.49 -6.62
CA ARG A 21 -27.46 7.94 -6.74
C ARG A 21 -27.07 7.15 -5.50
N GLY A 22 -26.77 5.87 -5.70
CA GLY A 22 -25.86 5.09 -4.87
C GLY A 22 -26.24 5.01 -3.40
N ARG A 23 -27.20 4.14 -3.08
CA ARG A 23 -27.40 3.62 -1.72
C ARG A 23 -26.07 3.01 -1.24
N CYS A 24 -25.32 3.75 -0.41
CA CYS A 24 -24.24 3.18 0.40
C CYS A 24 -24.80 1.91 1.06
N LYS A 25 -24.15 0.77 0.84
CA LYS A 25 -24.50 -0.49 1.50
C LYS A 25 -24.71 -0.21 2.99
N LYS A 26 -25.93 -0.47 3.50
CA LYS A 26 -26.27 -0.40 4.92
C LYS A 26 -25.17 -1.18 5.68
N GLY A 27 -24.44 -0.50 6.58
CA GLY A 27 -23.58 -1.17 7.57
C GLY A 27 -22.09 -0.82 7.58
N LEU A 28 -21.55 -0.02 6.65
CA LEU A 28 -20.14 0.40 6.72
C LEU A 28 -20.01 1.90 6.92
N ARG A 29 -19.92 2.31 8.20
CA ARG A 29 -19.61 3.68 8.58
C ARG A 29 -18.20 4.03 8.10
N PRO A 30 -17.99 5.11 7.33
CA PRO A 30 -16.65 5.55 6.97
C PRO A 30 -15.87 6.04 8.20
N LEU A 31 -14.54 5.83 8.25
CA LEU A 31 -13.67 6.28 9.34
C LEU A 31 -13.77 7.79 9.63
N TRP A 32 -14.04 8.62 8.62
CA TRP A 32 -14.21 10.05 8.81
C TRP A 32 -15.46 10.40 9.63
N GLN A 33 -16.50 9.57 9.58
CA GLN A 33 -17.72 9.74 10.37
C GLN A 33 -17.45 9.37 11.83
N THR A 34 -16.70 8.28 12.09
CA THR A 34 -16.23 7.94 13.45
C THR A 34 -15.40 9.07 14.05
N ARG A 35 -14.52 9.70 13.26
CA ARG A 35 -13.75 10.87 13.71
C ARG A 35 -14.65 12.05 14.10
N ARG A 36 -15.71 12.33 13.33
CA ARG A 36 -16.66 13.40 13.67
C ARG A 36 -17.44 13.08 14.94
N GLN A 37 -17.81 11.82 15.16
CA GLN A 37 -18.50 11.41 16.38
C GLN A 37 -17.61 11.52 17.61
N LEU A 38 -16.36 11.07 17.52
CA LEU A 38 -15.35 11.28 18.56
C LEU A 38 -15.24 12.75 18.97
N GLN A 39 -15.18 13.65 17.99
CA GLN A 39 -15.16 15.10 18.24
C GLN A 39 -16.42 15.56 18.97
N HIS A 40 -17.57 15.24 18.42
CA HIS A 40 -18.85 15.71 18.94
C HIS A 40 -19.17 15.15 20.33
N GLU A 41 -18.75 13.92 20.63
CA GLU A 41 -18.85 13.36 21.98
C GLU A 41 -17.92 14.08 22.95
N TYR A 42 -16.66 14.32 22.55
CA TYR A 42 -15.71 15.08 23.36
C TYR A 42 -16.22 16.49 23.67
N ASP A 43 -16.77 17.20 22.68
CA ASP A 43 -17.30 18.56 22.86
C ASP A 43 -18.55 18.60 23.77
N ARG A 44 -19.33 17.52 23.81
CA ARG A 44 -20.49 17.39 24.71
C ARG A 44 -20.13 16.91 26.10
N MET A 45 -18.92 16.40 26.28
CA MET A 45 -18.45 15.97 27.59
C MET A 45 -18.04 17.21 28.38
N GLY A 46 -18.77 17.47 29.47
CA GLY A 46 -18.39 18.46 30.47
C GLY A 46 -17.17 17.99 31.27
N THR A 47 -17.30 17.86 32.58
CA THR A 47 -16.19 17.40 33.42
C THR A 47 -15.87 15.92 33.16
N ILE A 48 -14.67 15.66 32.64
CA ILE A 48 -14.10 14.33 32.40
C ILE A 48 -12.74 14.20 33.06
N SER A 49 -12.31 12.97 33.33
CA SER A 49 -10.98 12.71 33.87
C SER A 49 -9.89 13.07 32.85
N GLU A 50 -8.70 13.40 33.33
CA GLU A 50 -7.55 13.70 32.47
C GLU A 50 -7.15 12.50 31.59
N ILE A 51 -7.28 11.28 32.12
CA ILE A 51 -7.07 10.03 31.37
C ILE A 51 -8.03 9.95 30.18
N THR A 52 -9.32 10.24 30.41
CA THR A 52 -10.33 10.24 29.36
C THR A 52 -10.02 11.31 28.32
N LYS A 53 -9.66 12.52 28.76
CA LYS A 53 -9.32 13.64 27.87
C LYS A 53 -8.16 13.29 26.94
N SER A 54 -7.05 12.82 27.51
CA SER A 54 -5.87 12.38 26.76
C SER A 54 -6.22 11.23 25.80
N GLY A 55 -6.98 10.24 26.28
CA GLY A 55 -7.46 9.12 25.47
C GLY A 55 -8.20 9.58 24.20
N TYR A 56 -9.15 10.52 24.33
CA TYR A 56 -9.85 11.10 23.17
C TYR A 56 -8.92 11.82 22.19
N GLU A 57 -8.00 12.63 22.70
CA GLU A 57 -7.09 13.43 21.87
C GLU A 57 -6.13 12.54 21.07
N GLU A 58 -5.51 11.56 21.72
CA GLU A 58 -4.61 10.60 21.11
C GLU A 58 -5.33 9.69 20.11
N THR A 59 -6.51 9.17 20.47
CA THR A 59 -7.34 8.38 19.56
C THR A 59 -7.74 9.19 18.32
N ARG A 60 -8.11 10.47 18.49
CA ARG A 60 -8.41 11.38 17.37
C ARG A 60 -7.19 11.62 16.49
N ALA A 61 -6.01 11.76 17.06
CA ALA A 61 -4.76 11.91 16.32
C ALA A 61 -4.46 10.64 15.51
N ALA A 62 -4.49 9.47 16.13
CA ALA A 62 -4.26 8.17 15.47
C ALA A 62 -5.24 7.94 14.31
N LEU A 63 -6.53 8.23 14.52
CA LEU A 63 -7.55 8.08 13.49
C LEU A 63 -7.36 9.06 12.31
N ARG A 64 -6.97 10.31 12.60
CA ARG A 64 -6.65 11.30 11.56
C ARG A 64 -5.51 10.81 10.68
N ASP A 65 -4.47 10.26 11.30
CA ASP A 65 -3.29 9.72 10.65
C ASP A 65 -3.59 8.49 9.77
N LEU A 66 -4.43 7.58 10.27
CA LEU A 66 -4.95 6.46 9.50
C LEU A 66 -5.74 6.94 8.27
N ILE A 67 -6.67 7.89 8.44
CA ILE A 67 -7.46 8.44 7.33
C ILE A 67 -6.54 9.08 6.28
N LYS A 68 -5.55 9.87 6.70
CA LYS A 68 -4.58 10.51 5.79
C LYS A 68 -3.79 9.45 5.00
N THR A 69 -3.37 8.39 5.68
CA THR A 69 -2.64 7.27 5.06
C THR A 69 -3.51 6.53 4.05
N ASN A 70 -4.77 6.21 4.38
CA ASN A 70 -5.71 5.53 3.49
C ASN A 70 -6.07 6.37 2.25
N ARG A 71 -6.18 7.70 2.40
CA ARG A 71 -6.34 8.61 1.26
C ARG A 71 -5.14 8.53 0.31
N LYS A 72 -3.93 8.47 0.86
CA LYS A 72 -2.71 8.29 0.06
C LYS A 72 -2.70 6.95 -0.65
N THR A 73 -3.09 5.86 0.02
CA THR A 73 -3.25 4.53 -0.58
C THR A 73 -4.22 4.55 -1.75
N THR A 74 -5.37 5.22 -1.59
CA THR A 74 -6.35 5.38 -2.65
C THR A 74 -5.77 6.15 -3.84
N LYS A 75 -5.05 7.25 -3.59
CA LYS A 75 -4.42 8.06 -4.64
C LYS A 75 -3.38 7.25 -5.42
N LEU A 76 -2.48 6.56 -4.72
CA LEU A 76 -1.45 5.71 -5.35
C LEU A 76 -2.09 4.54 -6.12
N GLY A 77 -3.15 3.94 -5.57
CA GLY A 77 -3.91 2.88 -6.24
C GLY A 77 -4.51 3.34 -7.56
N ARG A 78 -5.06 4.57 -7.61
CA ARG A 78 -5.55 5.19 -8.85
C ARG A 78 -4.41 5.45 -9.84
N GLN A 79 -3.31 6.07 -9.39
CA GLN A 79 -2.15 6.34 -10.25
C GLN A 79 -1.60 5.06 -10.90
N ARG A 80 -1.40 3.99 -10.11
CA ARG A 80 -1.00 2.68 -10.65
C ARG A 80 -1.99 2.16 -11.69
N THR A 81 -3.30 2.32 -11.44
CA THR A 81 -4.33 1.88 -12.40
C THR A 81 -4.31 2.68 -13.69
N GLU A 82 -4.14 4.00 -13.64
CA GLU A 82 -4.03 4.82 -14.85
C GLU A 82 -2.78 4.47 -15.66
N LEU A 83 -1.61 4.33 -15.02
CA LEU A 83 -0.38 3.88 -15.71
C LEU A 83 -0.55 2.51 -16.38
N LEU A 84 -1.22 1.56 -15.73
CA LEU A 84 -1.52 0.27 -16.34
C LEU A 84 -2.45 0.39 -17.56
N LYS A 85 -3.41 1.33 -17.55
CA LYS A 85 -4.26 1.59 -18.72
C LYS A 85 -3.48 2.23 -19.86
N GLU A 86 -2.61 3.19 -19.55
CA GLU A 86 -1.74 3.84 -20.55
C GLU A 86 -0.83 2.82 -21.22
N ILE A 87 -0.18 1.96 -20.42
CA ILE A 87 0.66 0.87 -20.94
C ILE A 87 -0.17 -0.08 -21.81
N ALA A 88 -1.32 -0.54 -21.31
CA ALA A 88 -2.22 -1.41 -22.06
C ALA A 88 -2.62 -0.80 -23.42
N LYS A 89 -2.92 0.50 -23.45
CA LYS A 89 -3.22 1.25 -24.68
C LYS A 89 -2.00 1.33 -25.61
N SER A 90 -0.83 1.68 -25.09
CA SER A 90 0.40 1.83 -25.88
C SER A 90 0.85 0.52 -26.53
N GLU A 91 0.53 -0.60 -25.90
CA GLU A 91 0.93 -1.94 -26.37
C GLU A 91 -0.21 -2.71 -27.03
N ASN A 92 -1.35 -2.06 -27.25
CA ASN A 92 -2.55 -2.68 -27.84
C ASN A 92 -3.00 -3.97 -27.13
N THR A 93 -2.81 -4.04 -25.81
CA THR A 93 -3.24 -5.17 -24.98
C THR A 93 -4.50 -4.84 -24.18
N PRO A 94 -5.39 -5.83 -23.89
CA PRO A 94 -6.52 -5.59 -23.02
C PRO A 94 -6.08 -5.26 -21.59
N PHE A 95 -6.60 -4.16 -21.03
CA PHE A 95 -6.29 -3.75 -19.64
C PHE A 95 -6.43 -4.87 -18.59
N PRO A 96 -7.46 -5.74 -18.62
CA PRO A 96 -7.55 -6.87 -17.67
C PRO A 96 -6.35 -7.82 -17.73
N SER A 97 -5.84 -8.09 -18.94
CA SER A 97 -4.68 -8.96 -19.17
C SER A 97 -3.40 -8.30 -18.67
N THR A 98 -3.13 -7.05 -19.03
CA THR A 98 -1.97 -6.28 -18.55
C THR A 98 -1.93 -6.22 -17.02
N LYS A 99 -3.10 -5.96 -16.40
CA LYS A 99 -3.23 -5.93 -14.95
C LYS A 99 -2.99 -7.30 -14.31
N ARG A 100 -3.52 -8.38 -14.89
CA ARG A 100 -3.31 -9.76 -14.40
C ARG A 100 -1.84 -10.14 -14.47
N ASN A 101 -1.22 -9.89 -15.62
CA ASN A 101 0.19 -10.23 -15.86
C ASN A 101 1.10 -9.43 -14.93
N PHE A 102 0.82 -8.14 -14.70
CA PHE A 102 1.56 -7.33 -13.72
C PHE A 102 1.43 -7.92 -12.30
N ILE A 103 0.23 -8.32 -11.88
CA ILE A 103 0.03 -8.95 -10.56
C ILE A 103 0.77 -10.29 -10.46
N GLN A 104 0.75 -11.12 -11.51
CA GLN A 104 1.48 -12.38 -11.54
C GLN A 104 2.98 -12.17 -11.44
N LEU A 105 3.52 -11.17 -12.14
CA LEU A 105 4.91 -10.77 -12.02
C LEU A 105 5.24 -10.39 -10.57
N ARG A 106 4.46 -9.50 -9.95
CA ARG A 106 4.69 -9.09 -8.55
C ARG A 106 4.60 -10.28 -7.57
N LYS A 107 3.73 -11.25 -7.82
CA LYS A 107 3.68 -12.50 -7.04
C LYS A 107 4.95 -13.34 -7.20
N ALA A 108 5.45 -13.50 -8.43
CA ALA A 108 6.72 -14.17 -8.69
C ALA A 108 7.91 -13.46 -8.02
N ASP A 109 7.79 -12.16 -7.76
CA ASP A 109 8.79 -11.37 -7.02
C ASP A 109 8.75 -11.58 -5.51
N GLY A 110 7.86 -12.42 -5.00
CA GLY A 110 7.61 -12.56 -3.57
C GLY A 110 6.89 -11.34 -2.96
N VAL A 111 6.44 -10.39 -3.79
CA VAL A 111 5.67 -9.24 -3.30
C VAL A 111 4.25 -9.68 -3.06
N SER A 112 4.02 -10.12 -1.83
CA SER A 112 2.67 -10.35 -1.33
C SER A 112 1.98 -9.01 -1.10
N ARG A 113 0.71 -8.93 -1.49
CA ARG A 113 -0.11 -7.80 -1.05
C ARG A 113 -0.22 -7.88 0.46
N SER A 114 -0.04 -6.75 1.14
CA SER A 114 -0.51 -6.58 2.53
C SER A 114 -1.90 -7.22 2.61
N GLY A 115 -2.12 -8.07 3.63
CA GLY A 115 -3.28 -8.96 3.72
C GLY A 115 -4.63 -8.28 3.50
N ARG A 116 -5.71 -9.09 3.50
CA ARG A 116 -7.07 -8.58 3.25
C ARG A 116 -7.32 -7.28 4.03
N PRO A 117 -7.82 -6.21 3.37
CA PRO A 117 -8.12 -4.97 4.06
C PRO A 117 -9.09 -5.24 5.21
N THR A 118 -8.69 -4.86 6.43
CA THR A 118 -9.54 -4.96 7.62
C THR A 118 -10.78 -4.10 7.40
N LYS A 119 -11.97 -4.64 7.70
CA LYS A 119 -13.21 -3.87 7.49
C LYS A 119 -13.27 -2.73 8.48
N THR A 120 -13.81 -1.58 8.06
CA THR A 120 -13.93 -0.42 8.97
C THR A 120 -14.67 -0.76 10.25
N SER A 121 -15.72 -1.60 10.18
CA SER A 121 -16.45 -2.09 11.36
C SER A 121 -15.60 -2.91 12.32
N GLU A 122 -14.58 -3.62 11.84
CA GLU A 122 -13.63 -4.37 12.67
C GLU A 122 -12.65 -3.40 13.34
N ILE A 123 -12.18 -2.38 12.60
CA ILE A 123 -11.28 -1.34 13.12
C ILE A 123 -11.98 -0.49 14.19
N THR A 124 -13.28 -0.21 14.03
CA THR A 124 -14.06 0.61 14.97
C THR A 124 -14.89 -0.21 15.95
N LYS A 125 -14.70 -1.53 16.00
CA LYS A 125 -15.52 -2.45 16.81
C LYS A 125 -15.61 -2.02 18.27
N LEU A 126 -14.46 -1.80 18.92
CA LEU A 126 -14.39 -1.40 20.34
C LEU A 126 -15.10 -0.05 20.61
N TRP A 127 -15.07 0.86 19.62
CA TRP A 127 -15.80 2.11 19.69
C TRP A 127 -17.31 1.91 19.50
N ASP A 128 -17.72 1.14 18.50
CA ASP A 128 -19.13 0.94 18.16
C ASP A 128 -19.87 0.08 19.21
N GLU A 129 -19.17 -0.80 19.94
CA GLU A 129 -19.71 -1.62 21.04
C GLU A 129 -19.84 -0.85 22.37
N SER A 130 -19.29 0.36 22.44
CA SER A 130 -19.40 1.25 23.60
C SER A 130 -20.32 2.44 23.32
N ASN A 131 -20.83 3.06 24.37
CA ASN A 131 -21.54 4.33 24.29
C ASN A 131 -20.75 5.43 25.02
N ALA A 132 -21.13 6.69 24.82
CA ALA A 132 -20.42 7.83 25.40
C ALA A 132 -20.30 7.73 26.93
N SER A 133 -21.36 7.29 27.62
CA SER A 133 -21.35 7.11 29.07
C SER A 133 -20.33 6.07 29.54
N LYS A 134 -20.22 4.93 28.86
CA LYS A 134 -19.19 3.90 29.14
C LYS A 134 -17.79 4.43 28.86
N ARG A 135 -17.61 5.17 27.76
CA ARG A 135 -16.31 5.73 27.37
C ARG A 135 -15.80 6.79 28.30
N LYS A 136 -16.69 7.51 28.99
CA LYS A 136 -16.31 8.47 30.04
C LYS A 136 -15.48 7.81 31.15
N HIS A 137 -15.68 6.51 31.38
CA HIS A 137 -15.02 5.72 32.41
C HIS A 137 -14.03 4.69 31.86
N TRP A 138 -13.64 4.81 30.58
CA TRP A 138 -12.61 3.93 30.03
C TRP A 138 -11.28 4.13 30.74
N SER A 139 -10.66 3.00 31.11
CA SER A 139 -9.30 2.97 31.62
C SER A 139 -8.30 3.38 30.53
N SER A 140 -7.09 3.74 30.95
CA SER A 140 -5.98 3.99 30.01
C SER A 140 -5.74 2.81 29.09
N GLU A 141 -5.90 1.58 29.59
CA GLU A 141 -5.73 0.35 28.81
C GLU A 141 -6.76 0.25 27.66
N LYS A 142 -8.03 0.57 27.91
CA LYS A 142 -9.08 0.56 26.88
C LYS A 142 -8.84 1.61 25.80
N TRP A 143 -8.36 2.80 26.17
CA TRP A 143 -7.92 3.81 25.20
C TRP A 143 -6.76 3.31 24.36
N SER A 144 -5.73 2.74 25.00
CA SER A 144 -4.57 2.17 24.33
C SER A 144 -4.94 1.04 23.36
N GLU A 145 -5.88 0.17 23.71
CA GLU A 145 -6.37 -0.91 22.84
C GLU A 145 -6.96 -0.35 21.53
N LEU A 146 -7.82 0.68 21.63
CA LEU A 146 -8.39 1.35 20.46
C LEU A 146 -7.34 2.05 19.61
N GLN A 147 -6.41 2.77 20.26
CA GLN A 147 -5.32 3.45 19.58
C GLN A 147 -4.40 2.47 18.86
N GLN A 148 -4.06 1.35 19.49
CA GLN A 148 -3.20 0.33 18.93
C GLN A 148 -3.83 -0.31 17.70
N THR A 149 -5.15 -0.51 17.71
CA THR A 149 -5.92 -0.95 16.53
C THR A 149 -5.74 0.03 15.36
N PHE A 150 -5.88 1.34 15.60
CA PHE A 150 -5.66 2.35 14.55
C PHE A 150 -4.20 2.44 14.07
N ARG A 151 -3.22 2.31 14.98
CA ARG A 151 -1.78 2.33 14.64
C ARG A 151 -1.40 1.12 13.79
N THR A 152 -1.86 -0.07 14.18
CA THR A 152 -1.61 -1.33 13.44
C THR A 152 -2.17 -1.25 12.02
N GLU A 153 -3.40 -0.74 11.86
CA GLU A 153 -3.98 -0.56 10.53
C GLU A 153 -3.30 0.52 9.70
N ARG A 154 -2.78 1.57 10.36
CA ARG A 154 -1.96 2.59 9.69
C ARG A 154 -0.66 1.97 9.18
N GLU A 155 0.00 1.12 9.94
CA GLU A 155 1.23 0.43 9.53
C GLU A 155 0.98 -0.50 8.34
N LYS A 156 -0.11 -1.27 8.36
CA LYS A 156 -0.54 -2.07 7.20
C LYS A 156 -0.72 -1.19 5.96
N ALA A 157 -1.43 -0.07 6.08
CA ALA A 157 -1.65 0.86 4.98
C ALA A 157 -0.35 1.56 4.51
N LEU A 158 0.60 1.82 5.40
CA LEU A 158 1.93 2.35 5.06
C LEU A 158 2.74 1.32 4.27
N SER A 159 2.71 0.05 4.67
CA SER A 159 3.32 -1.05 3.92
C SER A 159 2.71 -1.17 2.52
N THR A 160 1.37 -1.12 2.40
CA THR A 160 0.69 -1.06 1.10
C THR A 160 1.15 0.13 0.26
N ASN A 161 1.31 1.31 0.88
CA ASN A 161 1.78 2.51 0.19
C ASN A 161 3.21 2.35 -0.33
N LYS A 162 4.08 1.65 0.39
CA LYS A 162 5.44 1.34 -0.07
C LYS A 162 5.37 0.48 -1.35
N THR A 163 4.63 -0.63 -1.31
CA THR A 163 4.44 -1.50 -2.48
C THR A 163 3.83 -0.77 -3.67
N LEU A 164 2.82 0.08 -3.44
CA LEU A 164 2.19 0.84 -4.53
C LEU A 164 3.15 1.85 -5.18
N ARG A 165 4.05 2.46 -4.41
CA ARG A 165 5.06 3.36 -4.97
C ARG A 165 6.08 2.60 -5.81
N GLU A 166 6.55 1.46 -5.33
CA GLU A 166 7.43 0.57 -6.11
C GLU A 166 6.75 0.14 -7.42
N ASP A 167 5.48 -0.26 -7.35
CA ASP A 167 4.68 -0.60 -8.53
C ASP A 167 4.64 0.57 -9.54
N ILE A 168 4.35 1.79 -9.05
CA ILE A 168 4.31 3.01 -9.89
C ILE A 168 5.67 3.27 -10.52
N GLU A 169 6.77 3.19 -9.77
CA GLU A 169 8.11 3.45 -10.29
C GLU A 169 8.52 2.45 -11.39
N ILE A 170 8.10 1.18 -11.25
CA ILE A 170 8.28 0.17 -12.29
C ILE A 170 7.49 0.56 -13.54
N LEU A 171 6.19 0.84 -13.40
CA LEU A 171 5.33 1.19 -14.53
C LEU A 171 5.77 2.49 -15.24
N GLU A 172 6.20 3.51 -14.50
CA GLU A 172 6.75 4.75 -15.08
C GLU A 172 8.07 4.52 -15.84
N SER A 173 8.92 3.61 -15.34
CA SER A 173 10.14 3.25 -16.09
C SER A 173 9.79 2.55 -17.41
N MET A 174 8.76 1.71 -17.42
CA MET A 174 8.29 1.05 -18.62
C MET A 174 7.67 2.00 -19.63
N ALA A 175 6.79 2.89 -19.15
CA ALA A 175 6.15 3.88 -20.01
C ALA A 175 7.22 4.71 -20.74
N ARG A 176 8.30 5.11 -20.05
CA ARG A 176 9.44 5.81 -20.66
C ARG A 176 10.18 4.97 -21.69
N THR A 177 10.47 3.70 -21.42
CA THR A 177 11.15 2.83 -22.39
C THR A 177 10.31 2.56 -23.64
N SER A 178 8.99 2.40 -23.50
CA SER A 178 8.10 2.17 -24.65
C SER A 178 7.98 3.40 -25.56
N HIS A 179 8.02 4.61 -25.00
CA HIS A 179 8.06 5.86 -25.79
C HIS A 179 9.42 6.07 -26.45
N SER A 180 10.52 5.58 -25.86
CA SER A 180 11.85 5.68 -26.46
C SER A 180 12.03 4.78 -27.69
N MET A 181 11.33 3.63 -27.76
CA MET A 181 11.43 2.70 -28.88
C MET A 181 10.50 3.03 -30.06
N THR A 182 9.49 3.87 -29.85
CA THR A 182 8.55 4.29 -30.91
C THR A 182 9.06 5.48 -31.73
N ASN A 183 10.11 6.16 -31.27
CA ASN A 183 10.76 7.25 -32.01
C ASN A 183 11.94 6.79 -32.88
N SER A 184 12.28 5.51 -32.86
CA SER A 184 13.30 4.91 -33.72
C SER A 184 12.63 4.03 -34.78
N ASP A 185 12.49 4.64 -35.97
CA ASP A 185 12.28 4.02 -37.29
C ASP A 185 10.81 3.70 -37.73
N PRO A 186 10.20 4.50 -38.63
CA PRO A 186 8.82 4.28 -39.11
C PRO A 186 8.69 3.22 -40.23
N ARG A 187 9.67 2.34 -40.44
CA ARG A 187 9.73 1.50 -41.65
C ARG A 187 9.61 0.00 -41.39
N SER A 188 8.45 -0.44 -40.92
CA SER A 188 8.01 -1.83 -41.09
C SER A 188 6.51 -1.98 -40.85
N LYS A 189 5.72 -1.59 -41.85
CA LYS A 189 4.35 -2.11 -42.02
C LYS A 189 4.44 -3.40 -42.83
N SER A 190 4.30 -4.54 -42.18
CA SER A 190 3.88 -5.78 -42.84
C SER A 190 2.66 -6.30 -42.11
N GLY A 191 1.53 -6.34 -42.82
CA GLY A 191 0.29 -6.89 -42.32
C GLY A 191 0.41 -8.40 -42.14
N SER A 192 -0.14 -8.91 -41.05
CA SER A 192 -0.52 -10.31 -40.91
C SER A 192 -1.52 -10.44 -39.76
N SER A 193 -2.59 -11.18 -40.02
CA SER A 193 -3.67 -11.45 -39.07
C SER A 193 -3.29 -12.57 -38.09
N SER A 194 -3.10 -12.22 -36.81
CA SER A 194 -3.21 -13.08 -35.60
C SER A 194 -2.36 -14.36 -35.56
N PRO A 195 -1.23 -14.37 -34.80
CA PRO A 195 -1.23 -14.67 -33.35
C PRO A 195 -0.36 -13.70 -32.50
N GLU A 196 -0.10 -12.50 -33.01
CA GLU A 196 0.83 -11.53 -32.41
C GLU A 196 0.48 -11.01 -31.00
N ARG A 197 -0.77 -11.15 -30.54
CA ARG A 197 -1.20 -10.55 -29.26
C ARG A 197 -0.57 -11.23 -28.04
N ASP A 198 -0.36 -12.54 -28.12
CA ASP A 198 0.27 -13.28 -27.03
C ASP A 198 1.79 -13.07 -27.05
N GLU A 199 2.41 -13.01 -28.23
CA GLU A 199 3.82 -12.63 -28.37
C GLU A 199 4.12 -11.21 -27.88
N GLN A 200 3.24 -10.24 -28.12
CA GLN A 200 3.41 -8.89 -27.60
C GLN A 200 3.29 -8.84 -26.07
N GLY A 201 2.38 -9.62 -25.48
CA GLY A 201 2.28 -9.80 -24.04
C GLY A 201 3.52 -10.46 -23.43
N GLU A 202 4.10 -11.44 -24.12
CA GLU A 202 5.35 -12.09 -23.71
C GLU A 202 6.58 -11.18 -23.87
N ARG A 203 6.68 -10.41 -24.97
CA ARG A 203 7.73 -9.39 -25.15
C ARG A 203 7.65 -8.32 -24.06
N TRP A 204 6.44 -7.91 -23.66
CA TRP A 204 6.23 -7.01 -22.52
C TRP A 204 6.69 -7.64 -21.19
N LEU A 205 6.33 -8.90 -20.93
CA LEU A 205 6.81 -9.63 -19.76
C LEU A 205 8.34 -9.79 -19.75
N GLY A 206 8.95 -10.01 -20.92
CA GLY A 206 10.40 -10.04 -21.12
C GLY A 206 11.04 -8.72 -20.74
N ARG A 207 10.55 -7.60 -21.31
CA ARG A 207 11.01 -6.25 -20.94
C ARG A 207 10.86 -5.96 -19.44
N LEU A 208 9.76 -6.42 -18.83
CA LEU A 208 9.54 -6.33 -17.38
C LEU A 208 10.57 -7.11 -16.56
N ARG A 209 10.92 -8.31 -17.00
CA ARG A 209 11.97 -9.13 -16.36
C ARG A 209 13.35 -8.50 -16.53
N ASP A 210 13.66 -7.94 -17.70
CA ASP A 210 14.97 -7.34 -17.99
C ASP A 210 15.19 -6.01 -17.26
N LEU A 211 14.19 -5.11 -17.27
CA LEU A 211 14.20 -3.87 -16.46
C LEU A 211 14.33 -4.17 -14.96
N ARG A 212 13.81 -5.32 -14.52
CA ARG A 212 13.93 -5.77 -13.14
C ARG A 212 15.32 -6.32 -12.84
N LEU A 213 15.91 -7.16 -13.70
CA LEU A 213 17.28 -7.67 -13.50
C LEU A 213 18.28 -6.52 -13.41
N THR A 214 18.14 -5.54 -14.30
CA THR A 214 18.97 -4.33 -14.31
C THR A 214 18.74 -3.45 -13.08
N LYS A 215 17.50 -3.23 -12.62
CA LYS A 215 17.24 -2.52 -11.36
C LYS A 215 17.76 -3.29 -10.14
N ARG A 216 17.57 -4.61 -10.06
CA ARG A 216 18.06 -5.43 -8.93
C ARG A 216 19.58 -5.40 -8.86
N ALA A 217 20.27 -5.52 -9.99
CA ALA A 217 21.72 -5.36 -10.08
C ALA A 217 22.16 -3.97 -9.62
N ARG A 218 21.44 -2.91 -10.02
CA ARG A 218 21.74 -1.53 -9.63
C ARG A 218 21.46 -1.24 -8.15
N TRP A 219 20.43 -1.84 -7.56
CA TRP A 219 20.14 -1.74 -6.12
C TRP A 219 21.13 -2.55 -5.29
N GLY A 220 21.51 -3.75 -5.74
CA GLY A 220 22.58 -4.54 -5.15
C GLY A 220 23.91 -3.77 -5.14
N ALA A 221 24.30 -3.21 -6.29
CA ALA A 221 25.51 -2.39 -6.40
C ALA A 221 25.49 -1.13 -5.52
N LYS A 222 24.32 -0.51 -5.30
CA LYS A 222 24.17 0.61 -4.36
C LYS A 222 24.31 0.20 -2.90
N GLN A 223 23.93 -1.02 -2.54
CA GLN A 223 24.14 -1.56 -1.20
C GLN A 223 25.59 -1.96 -0.98
N SER A 224 26.22 -2.64 -1.93
CA SER A 224 27.65 -2.99 -1.87
C SER A 224 28.53 -1.74 -1.69
N LYS A 225 28.22 -0.66 -2.42
CA LYS A 225 28.96 0.60 -2.35
C LYS A 225 28.73 1.40 -1.05
N ALA A 226 27.65 1.11 -0.32
CA ALA A 226 27.40 1.68 1.01
C ALA A 226 28.04 0.84 2.13
N SER A 227 28.41 -0.42 1.84
CA SER A 227 29.10 -1.32 2.77
C SER A 227 30.63 -1.21 2.70
N ASP A 228 31.18 -0.71 1.58
CA ASP A 228 32.63 -0.55 1.38
C ASP A 228 33.21 0.77 1.92
N SER A 229 32.41 1.64 2.53
CA SER A 229 32.89 2.93 3.08
C SER A 229 33.24 2.92 4.57
N ASP A 230 33.03 1.81 5.30
CA ASP A 230 33.30 1.71 6.75
C ASP A 230 34.34 0.63 7.08
N THR A 231 35.43 0.54 6.30
CA THR A 231 36.61 -0.22 6.70
C THR A 231 37.76 0.74 7.00
N PRO A 232 38.14 0.97 8.27
CA PRO A 232 39.37 1.68 8.55
C PRO A 232 40.55 0.87 8.01
N SER A 233 41.28 1.49 7.10
CA SER A 233 42.55 1.00 6.57
C SER A 233 43.55 0.84 7.72
N ILE A 234 43.67 -0.37 8.27
CA ILE A 234 44.78 -0.73 9.14
C ILE A 234 45.95 -1.04 8.24
N GLY A 235 46.93 -0.14 8.28
CA GLY A 235 48.14 -0.17 7.49
C GLY A 235 48.88 -1.50 7.58
N THR A 236 49.28 -1.95 6.41
CA THR A 236 50.34 -2.90 6.15
C THR A 236 51.64 -2.50 6.86
N ALA A 237 52.14 -3.37 7.73
CA ALA A 237 53.56 -3.39 8.12
C ALA A 237 54.06 -4.83 8.04
N SER A 238 54.94 -5.06 7.07
CA SER A 238 55.63 -6.31 6.79
C SER A 238 57.07 -6.18 7.29
N SER A 239 57.52 -7.10 8.14
CA SER A 239 58.94 -7.45 8.47
C SER A 239 58.91 -8.68 9.38
N ARG A 240 59.15 -9.92 8.93
CA ARG A 240 60.43 -10.61 8.61
C ARG A 240 61.34 -10.89 9.83
N SER A 241 61.30 -12.15 10.30
CA SER A 241 62.40 -13.04 10.76
C SER A 241 63.45 -12.51 11.76
N SER A 242 63.61 -13.16 12.92
CA SER A 242 64.79 -14.00 13.26
C SER A 242 64.75 -14.51 14.72
N SER A 243 65.35 -15.67 14.92
CA SER A 243 65.61 -16.48 16.12
C SER A 243 66.15 -15.72 17.34
N ASP A 244 65.81 -16.16 18.57
CA ASP A 244 66.73 -16.90 19.47
C ASP A 244 66.29 -16.91 20.95
N LYS A 245 66.55 -18.08 21.55
CA LYS A 245 66.88 -18.41 22.96
C LYS A 245 65.89 -18.26 24.12
N GLU A 246 65.69 -19.42 24.76
CA GLU A 246 65.70 -19.72 26.21
C GLU A 246 65.72 -18.53 27.17
N THR A 247 64.79 -18.49 28.13
CA THR A 247 65.08 -18.77 29.57
C THR A 247 63.77 -18.94 30.36
N LEU A 248 63.65 -20.04 31.11
CA LEU A 248 62.79 -20.16 32.31
C LEU A 248 63.40 -19.29 33.43
N PRO A 249 62.63 -18.74 34.41
CA PRO A 249 62.16 -19.57 35.52
C PRO A 249 60.84 -19.16 36.21
N GLU A 250 60.31 -20.16 36.92
CA GLU A 250 59.62 -20.18 38.24
C GLU A 250 58.85 -18.97 38.79
N GLY A 251 57.71 -19.29 39.42
CA GLY A 251 57.06 -18.48 40.46
C GLY A 251 55.53 -18.62 40.45
N ARG A 252 54.96 -19.75 40.90
CA ARG A 252 54.36 -19.93 42.25
C ARG A 252 53.71 -18.68 42.87
N SER A 253 52.38 -18.75 43.05
CA SER A 253 51.59 -18.46 44.27
C SER A 253 50.21 -17.91 43.84
N SER A 254 49.10 -18.62 44.00
CA SER A 254 48.33 -18.89 45.24
C SER A 254 47.45 -17.72 45.70
N LEU A 255 46.20 -18.08 46.07
CA LEU A 255 45.31 -17.46 47.07
C LEU A 255 44.51 -16.20 46.62
N SER A 256 43.20 -16.35 46.37
CA SER A 256 42.04 -16.09 47.28
C SER A 256 41.78 -14.59 47.47
N VAL A 257 40.55 -14.07 47.33
CA VAL A 257 39.28 -14.40 48.01
C VAL A 257 38.10 -14.24 47.07
#